data_AF-A0AAW4XNQ0-F1
#
_entry.id   AF-A0AAW4XNQ0-F1
#
_cell.length_a   1.000
_cell.length_b   1.000
_cell.length_c   1.000
_cell.angle_alpha   90.00
_cell.angle_beta   90.00
_cell.angle_gamma   90.00
#
_symmetry.space_group_name_H-M   'P 1'
#
loop_
_entity.id
_entity.type
_entity.pdbx_description
1 polymer ?
#
loop_
_entity_poly.entity_id
_entity_poly.type
_entity_poly.pdbx_seq_one_letter_code
_entity_poly.pdbx_strand_id
1 'polypeptide(L)'
;MAAGTRTRTGSRGAGGGRPTPVRTGRKHLFAAYDLGKDKLYGHVKTTKNRSTFLEFCRYLRTLYPAEVRIAIVCDNFSPHLTTRKCQRVGLWAEANNVEIAYTPTNSSWLNRIEAQFTALRYFALDGTDHGSHREQASMIRRYIIWRNKHAEDQQLREIVDRANVA
;
A
#
# COMPACT_ATOMS: atom_id res chain seq x y z
N MET A 1 -11.84 -2.63 3.80
CA MET A 1 -10.44 -2.58 3.33
C MET A 1 -9.66 -1.56 4.13
N ALA A 2 -8.39 -1.81 4.43
CA ALA A 2 -7.47 -0.84 5.03
C ALA A 2 -6.52 -0.32 3.94
N ALA A 3 -6.42 1.00 3.74
CA ALA A 3 -5.65 1.61 2.67
C ALA A 3 -4.64 2.63 3.22
N GLY A 4 -3.53 2.80 2.51
CA GLY A 4 -2.46 3.71 2.92
C GLY A 4 -1.52 4.07 1.77
N THR A 5 -0.67 5.06 1.99
CA THR A 5 0.33 5.52 1.01
C THR A 5 1.72 5.62 1.63
N ARG A 6 2.70 4.89 1.09
CA ARG A 6 4.11 5.05 1.47
C ARG A 6 4.95 5.68 0.36
N THR A 7 5.88 6.54 0.76
CA THR A 7 6.87 7.17 -0.14
C THR A 7 8.22 6.51 0.07
N ARG A 8 8.94 6.19 -1.01
CA ARG A 8 10.35 5.78 -0.92
C ARG A 8 11.21 6.58 -1.90
N THR A 9 12.37 7.02 -1.40
CA THR A 9 13.52 7.51 -2.17
C THR A 9 14.40 6.31 -2.52
N GLY A 10 15.01 6.27 -3.70
CA GLY A 10 15.95 5.20 -4.08
C GLY A 10 17.09 5.09 -3.06
N SER A 11 17.56 3.87 -2.77
CA SER A 11 18.67 3.61 -1.84
C SER A 11 20.00 4.12 -2.40
N ARG A 12 20.88 4.56 -1.49
CA ARG A 12 22.29 4.85 -1.78
C ARG A 12 23.08 3.54 -1.65
N GLY A 13 23.76 3.10 -2.70
CA GLY A 13 24.85 2.14 -2.58
C GLY A 13 26.04 2.79 -1.88
N ALA A 14 26.64 2.10 -0.90
CA ALA A 14 27.85 2.52 -0.21
C ALA A 14 29.08 1.88 -0.87
N GLY A 15 30.02 2.72 -1.36
CA GLY A 15 31.40 2.33 -1.65
C GLY A 15 31.91 2.54 -3.09
N GLY A 16 32.78 3.54 -3.27
CA GLY A 16 33.86 3.55 -4.28
C GLY A 16 33.59 4.14 -5.68
N GLY A 17 34.10 5.37 -5.95
CA GLY A 17 34.39 5.90 -7.31
C GLY A 17 33.21 6.42 -8.15
N ARG A 18 32.90 7.73 -8.07
CA ARG A 18 31.68 8.37 -8.64
C ARG A 18 31.72 8.65 -10.15
N PRO A 19 30.68 8.26 -10.90
CA PRO A 19 29.89 9.18 -11.70
C PRO A 19 28.85 9.88 -10.80
N THR A 20 28.47 11.11 -11.11
CA THR A 20 27.47 11.89 -10.36
C THR A 20 26.16 11.10 -10.16
N PRO A 21 25.55 11.08 -8.95
CA PRO A 21 24.32 10.34 -8.73
C PRO A 21 23.21 10.91 -9.62
N VAL A 22 22.65 10.09 -10.51
CA VAL A 22 21.40 10.44 -11.19
C VAL A 22 20.34 10.59 -10.10
N ARG A 23 19.78 11.79 -9.95
CA ARG A 23 18.72 12.07 -8.98
C ARG A 23 17.46 11.32 -9.39
N THR A 24 17.35 10.06 -8.98
CA THR A 24 16.21 9.25 -9.33
C THR A 24 14.99 9.67 -8.48
N GLY A 25 13.91 10.10 -9.15
CA GLY A 25 12.74 10.71 -8.49
C GLY A 25 12.05 9.81 -7.45
N ARG A 26 11.36 10.41 -6.49
CA ARG A 26 10.58 9.68 -5.46
C ARG A 26 9.44 8.87 -6.12
N LYS A 27 9.25 7.63 -5.67
CA LYS A 27 8.08 6.80 -6.03
C LYS A 27 7.19 6.60 -4.81
N HIS A 28 5.89 6.48 -5.06
CA HIS A 28 4.86 6.35 -4.05
C HIS A 28 4.08 5.07 -4.28
N LEU A 29 3.94 4.24 -3.25
CA LEU A 29 3.08 3.06 -3.27
C LEU A 29 1.76 3.42 -2.62
N PHE A 30 0.67 3.38 -3.38
CA PHE A 30 -0.68 3.25 -2.84
C PHE A 30 -0.97 1.77 -2.66
N ALA A 31 -1.43 1.36 -1.49
CA ALA A 31 -1.81 -0.02 -1.25
C ALA A 31 -3.08 -0.13 -0.42
N ALA A 32 -3.78 -1.24 -0.58
CA ALA A 32 -4.95 -1.59 0.19
C ALA A 32 -4.96 -3.07 0.54
N TYR A 33 -5.39 -3.37 1.75
CA TYR A 33 -5.54 -4.71 2.28
C TYR A 33 -7.02 -5.00 2.47
N ASP A 34 -7.51 -6.01 1.75
CA ASP A 34 -8.82 -6.58 1.91
C ASP A 34 -8.80 -7.59 3.06
N LEU A 35 -9.51 -7.25 4.14
CA LEU A 35 -9.65 -8.11 5.31
C LEU A 35 -10.52 -9.33 5.05
N GLY A 36 -11.51 -9.23 4.16
CA GLY A 36 -12.46 -10.31 3.91
C GLY A 36 -11.91 -11.37 2.96
N LYS A 37 -11.15 -10.96 1.94
CA LYS A 37 -10.50 -11.88 0.99
C LYS A 37 -9.06 -12.23 1.35
N ASP A 38 -8.52 -11.62 2.41
CA ASP A 38 -7.09 -11.65 2.74
C ASP A 38 -6.21 -11.36 1.51
N LYS A 39 -6.44 -10.22 0.84
CA LYS A 39 -5.72 -9.82 -0.39
C LYS A 39 -5.11 -8.43 -0.29
N LEU A 40 -3.86 -8.32 -0.72
CA LEU A 40 -3.11 -7.08 -0.84
C LEU A 40 -3.16 -6.56 -2.28
N TYR A 41 -3.46 -5.28 -2.47
CA TYR A 41 -3.45 -4.59 -3.75
C TYR A 41 -2.49 -3.41 -3.67
N GLY A 42 -1.78 -3.08 -4.76
CA GLY A 42 -0.83 -1.97 -4.72
C GLY A 42 -0.45 -1.39 -6.07
N HIS A 43 -0.46 -0.06 -6.17
CA HIS A 43 -0.07 0.72 -7.35
C HIS A 43 1.13 1.62 -7.04
N VAL A 44 2.20 1.48 -7.81
CA VAL A 44 3.37 2.37 -7.76
C VAL A 44 3.15 3.57 -8.68
N LYS A 45 3.20 4.78 -8.11
CA LYS A 45 2.97 6.07 -8.77
C LYS A 45 4.16 7.01 -8.61
N THR A 46 4.26 8.00 -9.49
CA THR A 46 5.28 9.06 -9.44
C THR A 46 4.90 10.23 -8.53
N THR A 47 3.61 10.38 -8.24
CA THR A 47 3.07 11.43 -7.35
C THR A 47 2.12 10.82 -6.33
N LYS A 48 1.93 11.51 -5.20
CA LYS A 48 1.01 11.13 -4.12
C LYS A 48 -0.05 12.21 -3.85
N ASN A 49 -0.80 12.57 -4.89
CA ASN A 49 -1.85 13.58 -4.80
C ASN A 49 -3.25 12.96 -4.74
N ARG A 50 -4.27 13.79 -4.53
CA ARG A 50 -5.67 13.35 -4.41
C ARG A 50 -6.20 12.70 -5.70
N SER A 51 -5.74 13.13 -6.87
CA SER A 51 -6.11 12.51 -8.15
C SER A 51 -5.57 11.08 -8.25
N THR A 52 -4.30 10.86 -7.90
CA THR A 52 -3.71 9.51 -7.87
C THR A 52 -4.34 8.60 -6.82
N PHE A 53 -4.77 9.17 -5.69
CA PHE A 53 -5.53 8.45 -4.67
C PHE A 53 -6.91 8.02 -5.20
N LEU A 54 -7.67 8.94 -5.81
CA LEU A 54 -8.96 8.62 -6.42
C LEU A 54 -8.85 7.59 -7.55
N GLU A 55 -7.79 7.65 -8.35
CA GLU A 55 -7.51 6.63 -9.36
C GLU A 55 -7.37 5.24 -8.72
N PHE A 56 -6.66 5.15 -7.59
CA PHE A 56 -6.53 3.91 -6.84
C PHE A 56 -7.86 3.45 -6.23
N CYS A 57 -8.64 4.34 -5.62
CA CYS A 57 -9.96 3.99 -5.06
C CYS A 57 -10.93 3.51 -6.14
N ARG A 58 -10.91 4.13 -7.34
CA ARG A 58 -11.70 3.68 -8.50
C ARG A 58 -11.32 2.25 -8.90
N TYR A 59 -10.03 1.96 -8.95
CA TYR A 59 -9.57 0.59 -9.17
C TYR A 59 -10.06 -0.39 -8.09
N LEU A 60 -9.99 -0.02 -6.80
CA LEU A 60 -10.52 -0.89 -5.74
C LEU A 60 -12.02 -1.13 -5.91
N ARG A 61 -12.78 -0.10 -6.32
CA ARG A 61 -14.22 -0.21 -6.56
C ARG A 61 -14.54 -1.21 -7.67
N THR A 62 -13.73 -1.31 -8.72
CA THR A 62 -13.96 -2.28 -9.80
C THR A 62 -13.77 -3.74 -9.37
N LEU A 63 -13.24 -4.01 -8.18
CA LEU A 63 -13.01 -5.37 -7.66
C LEU A 63 -14.24 -5.99 -6.99
N TYR A 64 -15.35 -5.25 -6.91
CA TYR A 64 -16.60 -5.67 -6.27
C TYR A 64 -17.81 -5.26 -7.11
N PRO A 65 -18.94 -5.99 -7.05
CA PRO A 65 -20.22 -5.56 -7.65
C PRO A 65 -20.67 -4.19 -7.13
N ALA A 66 -21.44 -3.45 -7.92
CA ALA A 66 -21.86 -2.06 -7.64
C ALA A 66 -22.75 -1.95 -6.36
N GLU A 67 -23.45 -3.02 -6.06
CA GLU A 67 -24.43 -3.15 -4.98
C GLU A 67 -23.76 -3.43 -3.64
N VAL A 68 -22.55 -4.01 -3.66
CA VAL A 68 -21.77 -4.30 -2.46
C VAL A 68 -21.14 -3.02 -1.93
N ARG A 69 -21.53 -2.62 -0.73
CA ARG A 69 -20.92 -1.48 -0.03
C ARG A 69 -19.49 -1.84 0.39
N ILE A 70 -18.53 -0.98 0.08
CA ILE A 70 -17.14 -1.14 0.54
C ILE A 70 -16.73 -0.01 1.49
N ALA A 71 -16.17 -0.36 2.65
CA ALA A 71 -15.56 0.59 3.56
C ALA A 71 -14.03 0.61 3.36
N ILE A 72 -13.45 1.79 3.16
CA ILE A 72 -12.02 2.02 3.01
C ILE A 72 -11.54 2.85 4.21
N VAL A 73 -10.77 2.21 5.09
CA VAL A 73 -10.14 2.87 6.24
C VAL A 73 -8.79 3.43 5.80
N CYS A 74 -8.60 4.74 5.87
CA CYS A 74 -7.38 5.44 5.49
C CYS A 74 -6.67 6.06 6.70
N ASP A 75 -5.38 6.37 6.58
CA ASP A 75 -4.71 7.27 7.51
C ASP A 75 -5.11 8.74 7.25
N ASN A 76 -4.75 9.65 8.15
CA ASN A 76 -5.10 11.08 8.04
C ASN A 76 -4.25 11.87 7.02
N PHE A 77 -3.75 11.19 5.98
CA PHE A 77 -2.93 11.84 4.96
C PHE A 77 -3.78 12.78 4.11
N SER A 78 -3.36 14.05 3.99
CA SER A 78 -4.17 15.13 3.38
C SER A 78 -4.84 14.78 2.04
N PRO A 79 -4.16 14.11 1.07
CA PRO A 79 -4.79 13.64 -0.16
C PRO A 79 -5.98 12.68 -0.02
N HIS A 80 -6.07 11.95 1.08
CA HIS A 80 -7.19 11.05 1.36
C HIS A 80 -8.40 11.81 1.88
N LEU A 81 -8.19 12.96 2.51
CA LEU A 81 -9.24 13.68 3.20
C LEU A 81 -10.22 14.35 2.23
N THR A 82 -11.51 14.24 2.54
CA THR A 82 -12.56 15.17 2.09
C THR A 82 -12.45 16.43 2.94
N THR A 83 -12.22 17.57 2.30
CA THR A 83 -12.05 18.86 2.99
C THR A 83 -13.02 19.89 2.42
N ARG A 84 -13.25 21.01 3.13
CA ARG A 84 -14.04 22.13 2.61
C ARG A 84 -13.53 22.64 1.25
N LYS A 85 -12.22 22.65 1.05
CA LYS A 85 -11.56 23.10 -0.19
C LYS A 85 -11.62 22.07 -1.32
N CYS A 86 -11.81 20.80 -1.00
CA CYS A 86 -11.82 19.73 -1.98
C CYS A 86 -12.65 18.55 -1.48
N GLN A 87 -13.87 18.43 -2.00
CA GLN A 87 -14.85 17.41 -1.63
C GLN A 87 -14.81 16.17 -2.54
N ARG A 88 -13.92 16.15 -3.56
CA ARG A 88 -13.88 15.13 -4.61
C ARG A 88 -13.84 13.69 -4.11
N VAL A 89 -13.18 13.44 -2.98
CA VAL A 89 -13.08 12.10 -2.39
C VAL A 89 -14.42 11.65 -1.82
N GLY A 90 -15.05 12.48 -0.99
CA GLY A 90 -16.34 12.20 -0.38
C GLY A 90 -17.46 12.06 -1.41
N LEU A 91 -17.55 12.99 -2.36
CA LEU A 91 -18.55 12.95 -3.44
C LEU A 91 -18.41 11.68 -4.30
N TRP A 92 -17.18 11.29 -4.63
CA TRP A 92 -16.95 10.04 -5.33
C TRP A 92 -17.37 8.84 -4.49
N ALA A 93 -17.04 8.83 -3.20
CA ALA A 93 -17.35 7.70 -2.32
C ALA A 93 -18.87 7.49 -2.19
N GLU A 94 -19.61 8.57 -1.92
CA GLU A 94 -21.07 8.58 -1.84
C GLU A 94 -21.71 8.06 -3.13
N ALA A 95 -21.28 8.58 -4.28
CA ALA A 95 -21.81 8.17 -5.58
C ALA A 95 -21.47 6.73 -6.00
N ASN A 96 -20.54 6.05 -5.30
CA ASN A 96 -20.04 4.72 -5.68
C ASN A 96 -20.32 3.65 -4.63
N ASN A 97 -21.22 3.90 -3.67
CA ASN A 97 -21.50 2.97 -2.56
C ASN A 97 -20.23 2.61 -1.76
N VAL A 98 -19.40 3.63 -1.51
CA VAL A 98 -18.14 3.53 -0.77
C VAL A 98 -18.24 4.39 0.48
N GLU A 99 -17.80 3.84 1.61
CA GLU A 99 -17.54 4.59 2.83
C GLU A 99 -16.04 4.81 2.98
N ILE A 100 -15.63 6.04 3.30
CA ILE A 100 -14.25 6.35 3.64
C ILE A 100 -14.20 6.75 5.10
N ALA A 101 -13.52 5.93 5.89
CA ALA A 101 -13.26 6.18 7.30
C ALA A 101 -11.78 6.55 7.49
N TYR A 102 -11.49 7.33 8.52
CA TYR A 102 -10.12 7.75 8.81
C TYR A 102 -9.72 7.34 10.22
N THR A 103 -8.49 6.87 10.39
CA THR A 103 -7.94 6.60 11.73
C THR A 103 -7.77 7.91 12.52
N PRO A 104 -7.88 7.91 13.85
CA PRO A 104 -7.54 9.08 14.65
C PRO A 104 -6.12 9.57 14.38
N THR A 105 -5.89 10.87 14.60
CA THR A 105 -4.55 11.47 14.43
C THR A 105 -3.54 10.74 15.32
N ASN A 106 -2.33 10.54 14.78
CA ASN A 106 -1.24 9.79 15.42
C ASN A 106 -1.56 8.32 15.75
N SER A 107 -2.60 7.74 15.13
CA SER A 107 -3.00 6.35 15.37
C SER A 107 -2.77 5.46 14.15
N SER A 108 -1.60 5.59 13.50
CA SER A 108 -1.25 4.79 12.32
C SER A 108 -1.24 3.29 12.60
N TRP A 109 -0.97 2.88 13.84
CA TRP A 109 -1.00 1.48 14.30
C TRP A 109 -2.38 0.83 14.17
N LEU A 110 -3.47 1.61 14.17
CA LEU A 110 -4.82 1.10 13.90
C LEU A 110 -5.04 0.76 12.43
N ASN A 111 -4.26 1.35 11.52
CA ASN A 111 -4.40 1.07 10.09
C ASN A 111 -3.71 -0.25 9.76
N ARG A 112 -4.51 -1.31 9.56
CA ARG A 112 -4.03 -2.69 9.30
C ARG A 112 -3.08 -2.81 8.11
N ILE A 113 -3.11 -1.86 7.17
CA ILE A 113 -2.15 -1.83 6.04
C ILE A 113 -0.71 -1.59 6.51
N GLU A 114 -0.49 -0.93 7.65
CA GLU A 114 0.86 -0.60 8.13
C GLU A 114 1.66 -1.85 8.47
N ALA A 115 1.02 -2.89 9.03
CA ALA A 115 1.66 -4.19 9.25
C ALA A 115 2.11 -4.84 7.93
N GLN A 116 1.30 -4.72 6.86
CA GLN A 116 1.65 -5.24 5.54
C GLN A 116 2.82 -4.45 4.91
N PHE A 117 2.90 -3.14 5.15
CA PHE A 117 4.04 -2.34 4.71
C PHE A 117 5.35 -2.72 5.41
N THR A 118 5.30 -3.06 6.70
CA THR A 118 6.47 -3.53 7.44
C THR A 118 6.98 -4.85 6.86
N ALA A 119 6.09 -5.83 6.65
CA ALA A 119 6.45 -7.11 6.02
C ALA A 119 7.02 -6.92 4.60
N LEU A 120 6.35 -6.11 3.78
CA LEU A 120 6.80 -5.80 2.42
C LEU A 120 8.20 -5.19 2.41
N ARG A 121 8.49 -4.29 3.36
CA ARG A 121 9.82 -3.69 3.48
C ARG A 121 10.87 -4.75 3.79
N TYR A 122 10.62 -5.57 4.80
CA TYR A 122 11.57 -6.58 5.24
C TYR A 122 11.87 -7.61 4.14
N PHE A 123 10.84 -8.14 3.49
CA PHE A 123 11.00 -9.24 2.53
C PHE A 123 11.46 -8.82 1.12
N ALA A 124 11.07 -7.61 0.67
CA ALA A 124 11.26 -7.24 -0.73
C ALA A 124 12.25 -6.10 -0.94
N LEU A 125 12.61 -5.37 0.12
CA LEU A 125 13.25 -4.06 0.00
C LEU A 125 14.46 -3.85 0.92
N ASP A 126 14.56 -4.56 2.04
CA ASP A 126 15.73 -4.54 2.92
C ASP A 126 16.75 -5.59 2.43
N GLY A 127 18.04 -5.26 2.49
CA GLY A 127 19.12 -6.15 2.02
C GLY A 127 19.33 -6.23 0.51
N THR A 128 18.52 -5.54 -0.30
CA THR A 128 18.63 -5.52 -1.77
C THR A 128 19.10 -4.15 -2.29
N ASP A 129 20.20 -4.11 -3.03
CA ASP A 129 20.61 -2.90 -3.76
C ASP A 129 19.90 -2.88 -5.11
N HIS A 130 18.95 -1.97 -5.29
CA HIS A 130 18.17 -1.91 -6.53
C HIS A 130 18.84 -0.96 -7.51
N GLY A 131 19.24 -1.47 -8.68
CA GLY A 131 19.87 -0.68 -9.72
C GLY A 131 18.94 0.35 -10.37
N SER A 132 17.61 0.23 -10.17
CA SER A 132 16.64 1.21 -10.67
C SER A 132 15.28 1.20 -9.95
N HIS A 133 14.51 2.29 -10.12
CA HIS A 133 13.10 2.36 -9.68
C HIS A 133 12.20 1.32 -10.34
N ARG A 134 12.51 0.91 -11.58
CA ARG A 134 11.74 -0.10 -12.30
C ARG A 134 11.88 -1.45 -11.61
N GLU A 135 13.11 -1.79 -11.23
CA GLU A 135 13.42 -3.00 -10.49
C GLU A 135 12.73 -3.00 -9.12
N GLN A 136 12.83 -1.89 -8.38
CA GLN A 136 12.13 -1.77 -7.10
C GLN A 136 10.61 -1.92 -7.24
N ALA A 137 10.00 -1.29 -8.25
CA ALA A 137 8.57 -1.44 -8.52
C ALA A 137 8.19 -2.89 -8.92
N SER A 138 9.08 -3.58 -9.65
CA SER A 138 8.93 -4.98 -10.00
C SER A 138 8.95 -5.88 -8.75
N MET A 139 9.88 -5.64 -7.83
CA MET A 139 9.98 -6.39 -6.57
C MET A 139 8.75 -6.22 -5.69
N ILE A 140 8.24 -4.98 -5.56
CA ILE A 140 6.98 -4.70 -4.87
C ILE A 140 5.82 -5.52 -5.47
N ARG A 141 5.70 -5.54 -6.81
CA ARG A 141 4.65 -6.30 -7.50
C ARG A 141 4.81 -7.80 -7.28
N ARG A 142 6.03 -8.33 -7.39
CA ARG A 142 6.34 -9.75 -7.16
C ARG A 142 5.97 -10.17 -5.73
N TYR A 143 6.32 -9.35 -4.74
CA TYR A 143 5.94 -9.59 -3.35
C TYR A 143 4.42 -9.63 -3.16
N ILE A 144 3.68 -8.66 -3.71
CA ILE A 144 2.21 -8.64 -3.59
C ILE A 144 1.60 -9.91 -4.20
N ILE A 145 2.07 -10.34 -5.38
CA ILE A 145 1.62 -11.56 -6.05
C ILE A 145 1.93 -12.79 -5.18
N TRP A 146 3.16 -12.89 -4.69
CA TRP A 146 3.58 -14.01 -3.84
C TRP A 146 2.75 -14.07 -2.55
N ARG A 147 2.61 -12.95 -1.83
CA ARG A 147 1.82 -12.86 -0.58
C ARG A 147 0.37 -13.26 -0.81
N ASN A 148 -0.24 -12.82 -1.92
CA ASN A 148 -1.62 -13.19 -2.23
C ASN A 148 -1.80 -14.66 -2.62
N LYS A 149 -0.75 -15.32 -3.12
CA LYS A 149 -0.78 -16.77 -3.44
C LYS A 149 -0.54 -17.66 -2.22
N HIS A 150 0.18 -17.15 -1.22
CA HIS A 150 0.60 -17.91 -0.03
C HIS A 150 -0.11 -17.43 1.26
N ALA A 151 -1.21 -16.69 1.13
CA ALA A 151 -1.98 -16.19 2.28
C ALA A 151 -2.57 -17.32 3.16
N GLU A 152 -2.82 -18.48 2.55
CA GLU A 152 -3.38 -19.66 3.22
C GLU A 152 -2.41 -20.84 3.26
N ASP A 153 -1.10 -20.58 3.12
CA ASP A 153 -0.09 -21.64 3.14
C ASP A 153 -0.14 -22.40 4.48
N GLN A 154 -0.55 -23.67 4.42
CA GLN A 154 -0.76 -24.51 5.58
C GLN A 154 0.55 -24.80 6.32
N GLN A 155 1.67 -24.94 5.60
CA GLN A 155 2.97 -25.17 6.23
C GLN A 155 3.43 -23.95 7.01
N LEU A 156 3.23 -22.75 6.46
CA LEU A 156 3.52 -21.50 7.18
C LEU A 156 2.64 -21.35 8.43
N ARG A 157 1.35 -21.71 8.34
CA ARG A 157 0.44 -21.70 9.50
C ARG A 157 0.94 -22.64 10.60
N GLU A 158 1.28 -23.87 10.24
CA GLU A 158 1.79 -24.86 11.20
C GLU A 158 3.10 -24.42 11.88
N ILE A 159 4.01 -23.77 11.14
CA ILE A 159 5.26 -23.22 11.71
C ILE A 159 4.95 -22.10 12.70
N VAL A 160 4.06 -21.17 12.35
CA VAL A 160 3.66 -20.05 13.21
C VAL A 160 2.96 -20.55 14.48
N ASP A 161 2.05 -21.51 14.34
CA ASP A 161 1.34 -22.09 15.48
C ASP A 161 2.31 -22.79 16.43
N ARG A 162 3.28 -23.55 15.91
CA ARG A 162 4.34 -24.16 16.73
C ARG A 162 5.19 -23.11 17.46
N ALA A 163 5.53 -22.01 16.80
CA ALA A 163 6.33 -20.93 17.39
C ALA A 163 5.57 -20.14 18.46
N ASN A 164 4.23 -20.09 18.40
CA ASN A 164 3.41 -19.39 19.39
C ASN A 164 3.04 -20.23 20.62
N VAL A 165 3.21 -21.56 20.53
CA VAL A 165 2.95 -22.51 21.63
C VAL A 165 4.20 -22.77 22.48
N ALA A 166 5.39 -22.39 21.99
CA ALA A 166 6.67 -22.47 22.68
C ALA A 166 7.01 -21.18 23.43
#